data_AF-A0A920EWS1-F1
#
_entry.id   AF-A0A920EWS1-F1
#
_cell.length_a   1.000
_cell.length_b   1.000
_cell.length_c   1.000
_cell.angle_alpha   90.00
_cell.angle_beta   90.00
_cell.angle_gamma   90.00
#
_symmetry.space_group_name_H-M   'P 1'
#
loop_
_entity.id
_entity.type
_entity.pdbx_description
1 polymer ?
#
loop_
_entity_poly.entity_id
_entity_poly.type
_entity_poly.pdbx_seq_one_letter_code
_entity_poly.pdbx_strand_id
1 'polypeptide(L)'
;MKIDSSGILCSAKIDSNKACYTFSSFVSLSNGSILATARGGNNKDSELEGIEFFRSDDEGENWSEPWEPFKNVKIDNLKGSLKLCYLTEISDSHIIASFCGLIELLFQEKNYLMLILKAVFQ
;
A
#
# COMPACT_ATOMS: atom_id res chain seq x y z
N MET A 1 -20.48 -16.06 -11.57
CA MET A 1 -19.27 -15.20 -11.58
C MET A 1 -18.35 -15.71 -12.68
N LYS A 2 -17.86 -14.84 -13.55
CA LYS A 2 -16.89 -15.19 -14.62
C LYS A 2 -15.73 -14.18 -14.57
N ILE A 3 -14.52 -14.63 -14.92
CA ILE A 3 -13.40 -13.72 -15.15
C ILE A 3 -13.57 -13.18 -16.58
N ASP A 4 -13.62 -11.86 -16.72
CA ASP A 4 -13.80 -11.19 -18.01
C ASP A 4 -12.46 -10.73 -18.61
N SER A 5 -11.55 -10.25 -17.76
CA SER A 5 -10.20 -9.81 -18.11
C SER A 5 -9.20 -10.11 -16.98
N SER A 6 -7.90 -10.00 -17.28
CA SER A 6 -6.82 -10.17 -16.29
C SER A 6 -5.62 -9.29 -16.61
N GLY A 7 -4.93 -8.80 -15.58
CA GLY A 7 -3.71 -8.00 -15.70
C GLY A 7 -2.75 -8.23 -14.53
N ILE A 8 -1.60 -7.58 -14.58
CA ILE A 8 -0.56 -7.64 -13.53
C ILE A 8 -0.34 -6.23 -12.99
N LEU A 9 -0.59 -6.03 -11.69
CA LEU A 9 -0.38 -4.75 -11.01
C LEU A 9 1.10 -4.33 -11.00
N CYS A 10 1.98 -5.26 -10.62
CA CYS A 10 3.41 -5.02 -10.53
C CYS A 10 4.18 -6.35 -10.63
N SER A 11 5.43 -6.28 -11.08
CA SER A 11 6.32 -7.43 -11.19
C SER A 11 7.50 -7.29 -10.23
N ALA A 12 7.72 -8.30 -9.40
CA ALA A 12 8.90 -8.38 -8.56
C ALA A 12 10.15 -8.69 -9.40
N LYS A 13 11.31 -8.18 -8.99
CA LYS A 13 12.61 -8.48 -9.60
C LYS A 13 13.54 -9.11 -8.58
N ILE A 14 14.03 -10.32 -8.87
CA ILE A 14 15.01 -11.05 -8.06
C ILE A 14 16.24 -10.15 -7.82
N ASP A 15 16.82 -10.26 -6.62
CA ASP A 15 18.00 -9.50 -6.19
C ASP A 15 17.85 -7.97 -6.32
N SER A 16 16.65 -7.45 -6.05
CA SER A 16 16.36 -6.02 -6.04
C SER A 16 15.65 -5.56 -4.77
N ASN A 17 15.54 -4.24 -4.60
CA ASN A 17 14.72 -3.64 -3.53
C ASN A 17 13.22 -3.93 -3.68
N LYS A 18 12.80 -4.51 -4.81
CA LYS A 18 11.43 -4.87 -5.17
C LYS A 18 11.33 -6.34 -5.54
N ALA A 19 11.97 -7.21 -4.75
CA ALA A 19 12.00 -8.65 -4.97
C ALA A 19 10.75 -9.38 -4.45
N CYS A 20 9.89 -8.71 -3.68
CA CYS A 20 8.67 -9.28 -3.13
C CYS A 20 7.54 -8.25 -3.16
N TYR A 21 6.36 -8.68 -3.62
CA TYR A 21 5.11 -7.94 -3.51
C TYR A 21 4.07 -8.81 -2.79
N THR A 22 3.42 -8.27 -1.77
CA THR A 22 2.42 -8.97 -0.95
C THR A 22 1.30 -8.04 -0.50
N PHE A 23 0.19 -8.62 -0.04
CA PHE A 23 -0.90 -7.91 0.63
C PHE A 23 -1.46 -6.74 -0.19
N SER A 24 -1.91 -7.04 -1.41
CA SER A 24 -2.55 -6.03 -2.24
C SER A 24 -3.96 -5.70 -1.76
N SER A 25 -4.37 -4.46 -2.00
CA SER A 25 -5.73 -3.95 -1.84
C SER A 25 -6.00 -2.95 -2.96
N PHE A 26 -7.26 -2.70 -3.28
CA PHE A 26 -7.64 -1.65 -4.22
C PHE A 26 -8.97 -1.02 -3.84
N VAL A 27 -9.24 0.16 -4.41
CA VAL A 27 -10.54 0.84 -4.38
C VAL A 27 -10.81 1.41 -5.77
N SER A 28 -12.05 1.28 -6.24
CA SER A 28 -12.54 2.02 -7.40
C SER A 28 -13.05 3.38 -6.91
N LEU A 29 -12.60 4.44 -7.57
CA LEU A 29 -12.98 5.81 -7.27
C LEU A 29 -14.17 6.24 -8.14
N SER A 30 -14.95 7.20 -7.65
CA SER A 30 -16.16 7.71 -8.31
C SER A 30 -15.89 8.31 -9.70
N ASN A 31 -14.65 8.74 -9.96
CA ASN A 31 -14.19 9.24 -11.25
C ASN A 31 -13.83 8.14 -12.28
N GLY A 32 -14.00 6.86 -11.94
CA GLY A 32 -13.71 5.72 -12.80
C GLY A 32 -12.29 5.17 -12.70
N SER A 33 -11.38 5.86 -11.99
CA SER A 33 -10.02 5.35 -11.76
C SER A 33 -9.98 4.28 -10.66
N ILE A 34 -8.91 3.49 -10.66
CA ILE A 34 -8.61 2.50 -9.63
C ILE A 34 -7.33 2.92 -8.91
N LEU A 35 -7.40 2.95 -7.59
CA LEU A 35 -6.25 3.11 -6.72
C LEU A 35 -5.94 1.77 -6.07
N ALA A 36 -4.75 1.22 -6.32
CA ALA A 36 -4.28 -0.02 -5.73
C ALA A 36 -3.07 0.24 -4.85
N THR A 37 -2.88 -0.65 -3.88
CA THR A 37 -1.71 -0.67 -3.01
C THR A 37 -1.15 -2.08 -2.92
N ALA A 38 0.16 -2.20 -2.76
CA ALA A 38 0.80 -3.46 -2.40
C ALA A 38 2.00 -3.18 -1.49
N ARG A 39 2.30 -4.13 -0.60
CA ARG A 39 3.55 -4.09 0.15
C ARG A 39 4.69 -4.58 -0.74
N GLY A 40 5.57 -3.68 -1.13
CA GLY A 40 6.81 -3.97 -1.85
C GLY A 40 8.01 -4.06 -0.89
N GLY A 41 9.03 -4.84 -1.25
CA GLY A 41 10.29 -4.90 -0.52
C GLY A 41 11.28 -5.88 -1.14
N ASN A 42 12.50 -5.95 -0.59
CA ASN A 42 13.52 -6.92 -1.03
C ASN A 42 13.29 -8.34 -0.45
N ASN A 43 12.46 -8.49 0.59
CA ASN A 43 12.02 -9.78 1.12
C ASN A 43 10.72 -9.58 1.96
N LYS A 44 10.30 -10.60 2.72
CA LYS A 44 9.05 -10.57 3.50
C LYS A 44 9.09 -9.73 4.79
N ASP A 45 10.26 -9.46 5.36
CA ASP A 45 10.45 -8.66 6.58
C ASP A 45 11.79 -7.91 6.51
N SER A 46 11.73 -6.64 6.15
CA SER A 46 12.91 -5.81 5.89
C SER A 46 12.60 -4.34 6.09
N GLU A 47 13.63 -3.59 6.49
CA GLU A 47 13.60 -2.13 6.58
C GLU A 47 13.40 -1.42 5.23
N LEU A 48 13.59 -2.14 4.12
CA LEU A 48 13.37 -1.65 2.76
C LEU A 48 11.94 -1.91 2.26
N GLU A 49 11.06 -2.44 3.11
CA GLU A 49 9.66 -2.62 2.74
C GLU A 49 8.87 -1.31 2.85
N GLY A 50 7.81 -1.21 2.06
CA GLY A 50 6.90 -0.07 2.06
C GLY A 50 5.57 -0.41 1.41
N ILE A 51 4.57 0.43 1.65
CA ILE A 51 3.30 0.38 0.92
C ILE A 51 3.46 1.24 -0.33
N GLU A 52 3.54 0.57 -1.47
CA GLU A 52 3.52 1.21 -2.78
C GLU A 52 2.07 1.35 -3.25
N PHE A 53 1.81 2.46 -3.94
CA PHE A 53 0.54 2.82 -4.53
C PHE A 53 0.68 2.82 -6.05
N PHE A 54 -0.41 2.47 -6.72
CA PHE A 54 -0.53 2.37 -8.17
C PHE A 54 -1.88 2.92 -8.59
N ARG A 55 -1.91 3.63 -9.72
CA ARG A 55 -3.14 4.17 -10.29
C ARG A 55 -3.36 3.57 -11.68
N SER A 56 -4.61 3.26 -11.97
CA SER A 56 -5.08 2.98 -13.33
C SER A 56 -6.28 3.87 -13.63
N ASP A 57 -6.31 4.43 -14.83
CA ASP A 57 -7.44 5.20 -15.36
C ASP A 57 -8.19 4.42 -16.47
N ASP A 58 -7.84 3.14 -16.65
CA ASP A 58 -8.32 2.25 -17.71
C ASP A 58 -8.66 0.85 -17.17
N GLU A 59 -9.32 0.80 -16.01
CA GLU A 59 -9.84 -0.44 -15.39
C GLU A 59 -8.78 -1.53 -15.11
N GLY A 60 -7.52 -1.11 -14.96
CA GLY A 60 -6.40 -1.98 -14.63
C GLY A 60 -5.65 -2.55 -15.84
N GLU A 61 -5.92 -2.06 -17.05
CA GLU A 61 -5.13 -2.41 -18.24
C GLU A 61 -3.70 -1.88 -18.13
N ASN A 62 -3.54 -0.62 -17.72
CA ASN A 62 -2.25 0.00 -17.47
C ASN A 62 -2.18 0.58 -16.05
N TRP A 63 -0.97 0.57 -15.50
CA TRP A 63 -0.69 1.08 -14.16
C TRP A 63 0.39 2.14 -14.23
N SER A 64 0.26 3.15 -13.38
CA SER A 64 1.31 4.14 -13.16
C SER A 64 2.59 3.48 -12.61
N GLU A 65 3.70 4.22 -12.67
CA GLU A 65 4.85 3.91 -11.83
C GLU A 65 4.43 3.91 -10.34
N PRO A 66 5.02 3.02 -9.52
CA PRO A 66 4.73 2.96 -8.09
C PRO A 66 5.20 4.22 -7.37
N TRP A 67 4.39 4.70 -6.42
CA TRP A 67 4.81 5.75 -5.49
C TRP A 67 4.48 5.38 -4.04
N GLU A 68 5.13 6.03 -3.09
CA GLU A 68 5.03 5.70 -1.66
C GLU A 68 4.71 6.98 -0.87
N PRO A 69 3.42 7.32 -0.69
CA PRO A 69 3.01 8.55 0.00
C PRO A 69 3.28 8.50 1.51
N PHE A 70 3.42 7.31 2.09
CA PHE A 70 3.61 7.09 3.52
C PHE A 70 4.98 6.48 3.84
N LYS A 71 6.07 7.19 3.49
CA LYS A 71 7.43 6.81 3.92
C LYS A 71 7.75 7.31 5.32
N ASN A 72 8.60 6.57 6.03
CA ASN A 72 9.16 6.97 7.32
C ASN A 72 8.11 7.31 8.38
N VAL A 73 7.01 6.54 8.43
CA VAL A 73 5.98 6.73 9.44
C VAL A 73 6.59 6.52 10.83
N LYS A 74 6.43 7.55 11.68
CA LYS A 74 6.84 7.51 13.09
C LYS A 74 5.64 7.76 13.97
N ILE A 75 5.53 6.98 15.03
CA ILE A 75 4.51 7.14 16.07
C ILE A 75 5.25 7.30 17.39
N ASP A 76 5.02 8.41 18.08
CA ASP A 76 5.76 8.80 19.28
C ASP A 76 7.29 8.76 19.10
N ASN A 77 7.77 9.23 17.93
CA ASN A 77 9.16 9.18 17.47
C ASN A 77 9.75 7.77 17.24
N LEU A 78 8.96 6.72 17.44
CA LEU A 78 9.36 5.35 17.17
C LEU A 78 9.12 5.03 15.70
N LYS A 79 10.12 4.40 15.08
CA LYS A 79 10.03 3.96 13.70
C LYS A 79 9.13 2.72 13.64
N GLY A 80 8.14 2.77 12.77
CA GLY A 80 7.32 1.60 12.44
C GLY A 80 7.46 1.22 10.97
N SER A 81 7.03 0.01 10.64
CA SER A 81 6.83 -0.44 9.27
C SER A 81 5.36 -0.70 9.00
N LEU A 82 4.84 -0.10 7.93
CA LEU A 82 3.48 -0.35 7.45
C LEU A 82 3.47 -1.66 6.65
N LYS A 83 2.51 -2.54 6.94
CA LYS A 83 2.45 -3.89 6.36
C LYS A 83 1.25 -4.08 5.44
N LEU A 84 0.11 -3.48 5.78
CA LEU A 84 -1.11 -3.49 4.97
C LEU A 84 -1.69 -2.09 4.84
N CYS A 85 -2.41 -1.85 3.75
CA CYS A 85 -3.22 -0.66 3.54
C CYS A 85 -4.57 -1.10 2.95
N TYR A 86 -5.66 -0.72 3.60
CA TYR A 86 -7.02 -0.85 3.08
C TYR A 86 -7.54 0.53 2.75
N LEU A 87 -8.19 0.64 1.59
CA LEU A 87 -8.66 1.91 1.05
C LEU A 87 -10.18 1.91 1.00
N THR A 88 -10.78 3.07 1.25
CA THR A 88 -12.21 3.31 1.07
C THR A 88 -12.40 4.75 0.63
N GLU A 89 -13.07 4.97 -0.51
CA GLU A 89 -13.51 6.30 -0.88
C GLU A 89 -14.73 6.69 -0.04
N ILE A 90 -14.71 7.90 0.50
CA ILE A 90 -15.78 8.44 1.35
C ILE A 90 -16.57 9.58 0.69
N SER A 91 -15.96 10.21 -0.32
CA SER A 91 -16.56 11.18 -1.24
C SER A 91 -15.58 11.36 -2.40
N ASP A 92 -16.00 12.02 -3.49
CA ASP A 92 -15.17 12.24 -4.68
C ASP A 92 -13.73 12.64 -4.33
N SER A 93 -12.75 11.82 -4.73
CA SER A 93 -11.32 12.04 -4.51
C SER A 93 -10.87 12.11 -3.04
N HIS A 94 -11.73 11.71 -2.09
CA HIS A 94 -11.43 11.64 -0.67
C HIS A 94 -11.44 10.21 -0.20
N ILE A 95 -10.31 9.76 0.34
CA ILE A 95 -10.12 8.38 0.76
C ILE A 95 -9.77 8.29 2.25
N ILE A 96 -10.20 7.20 2.87
CA ILE A 96 -9.67 6.73 4.15
C ILE A 96 -8.73 5.57 3.83
N ALA A 97 -7.52 5.66 4.36
CA ALA A 97 -6.51 4.60 4.32
C ALA A 97 -6.31 4.04 5.73
N SER A 98 -6.69 2.78 5.93
CA SER A 98 -6.44 2.05 7.17
C SER A 98 -5.19 1.20 7.01
N PHE A 99 -4.24 1.38 7.91
CA PHE A 99 -2.97 0.67 7.91
C PHE A 99 -2.90 -0.30 9.08
N CYS A 100 -2.30 -1.45 8.82
CA CYS A 100 -1.81 -2.36 9.86
C CYS A 100 -0.29 -2.40 9.75
N GLY A 101 0.41 -2.18 10.86
CA GLY A 101 1.85 -2.07 10.90
C GLY A 101 2.47 -2.62 12.18
N LEU A 102 3.80 -2.68 12.18
CA LEU A 102 4.61 -3.00 13.36
C LEU A 102 5.29 -1.72 13.86
N ILE A 103 5.34 -1.56 15.18
CA ILE A 103 6.20 -0.57 15.81
C ILE A 103 7.15 -1.33 16.74
N GLU A 104 8.45 -1.07 16.60
CA GLU A 104 9.42 -1.50 17.59
C GLU A 104 9.43 -0.49 18.74
N LEU A 105 8.87 -0.90 19.88
CA LEU A 105 9.02 -0.14 21.11
C LEU A 105 10.43 -0.36 21.69
N LEU A 106 10.92 0.62 22.45
CA LEU A 106 12.23 0.61 23.12
C LEU A 106 12.49 -0.62 24.02
N PHE A 107 11.48 -1.45 24.28
CA PHE A 107 11.52 -2.66 25.09
C PHE A 107 11.65 -3.99 24.30
N GLN A 108 11.94 -3.95 22.99
CA GLN A 108 12.08 -5.14 22.11
C GLN A 108 10.81 -6.03 22.00
N GLU A 109 9.64 -5.52 22.32
CA GLU A 109 8.37 -6.19 22.01
C GLU A 109 7.78 -5.64 20.71
N LYS A 110 7.57 -6.51 19.73
CA LYS A 110 6.85 -6.17 18.49
C LYS A 110 5.37 -6.05 18.81
N ASN A 111 4.84 -4.83 18.74
CA ASN A 111 3.41 -4.58 18.85
C ASN A 111 2.80 -4.31 17.48
N TYR A 112 1.62 -4.89 17.25
CA TYR A 112 0.81 -4.61 16.07
C TYR A 112 -0.02 -3.35 16.34
N LEU A 113 0.07 -2.36 15.46
CA LEU A 113 -0.76 -1.17 15.53
C LEU A 113 -1.67 -1.10 14.30
N MET A 114 -2.92 -0.74 14.55
CA MET A 114 -3.85 -0.30 13.51
C MET A 114 -3.92 1.23 13.51
N LEU A 115 -3.55 1.84 12.39
CA LEU A 115 -3.54 3.29 12.21
C LEU A 115 -4.56 3.65 11.12
N ILE A 116 -5.48 4.56 11.40
CA ILE A 116 -6.42 5.08 10.38
C ILE A 116 -5.97 6.49 10.00
N LEU A 117 -5.64 6.68 8.73
CA LEU A 117 -5.29 7.98 8.17
C LEU A 117 -6.37 8.40 7.15
N LYS A 118 -6.78 9.66 7.22
CA LYS A 118 -7.63 10.29 6.20
C LYS A 118 -6.72 11.02 5.21
N ALA A 119 -6.87 10.75 3.93
CA ALA A 119 -6.06 11.35 2.88
C ALA A 119 -6.94 11.88 1.74
N VAL A 120 -6.47 12.93 1.07
CA VAL A 120 -7.07 13.42 -0.17
C VAL A 120 -6.20 12.94 -1.32
N PHE A 121 -6.82 12.33 -2.32
CA PHE A 121 -6.12 11.86 -3.51
C PHE A 121 -6.39 12.86 -4.65
N GLN A 122 -5.35 13.52 -5.15
CA GLN A 122 -5.40 14.45 -6.27
C GLN A 122 -4.79 13.80 -7.51
#